data_AF-A0A3G2I9S0-F1
#
_entry.id   AF-A0A3G2I9S0-F1
#
_cell.length_a   1.000
_cell.length_b   1.000
_cell.length_c   1.000
_cell.angle_alpha   90.00
_cell.angle_beta   90.00
_cell.angle_gamma   90.00
#
_symmetry.space_group_name_H-M   'P 1'
#
loop_
_entity.id
_entity.type
_entity.pdbx_description
1 polymer ?
#
loop_
_entity_poly.entity_id
_entity_poly.type
_entity_poly.pdbx_seq_one_letter_code
_entity_poly.pdbx_strand_id
1 'polypeptide(L)'
;MEDKSDIVTNNHALQSLLVQQTLNSWRFFLLFSAPPMVWVIFAAPVDLLRVLITLLCGIVWFGCWRLWLDARYFRLINEENNHQAGEALCVIWQRDRLKTLSLSERQQGALKQCRRAMFFTGALWVVWLVALL
;
A
#
# COMPACT_ATOMS: atom_id res chain seq x y z
N MET A 1 -5.60 22.26 33.60
CA MET A 1 -6.15 22.75 32.33
C MET A 1 -5.27 22.12 31.27
N GLU A 2 -5.54 20.86 30.91
CA GLU A 2 -4.81 20.18 29.84
C GLU A 2 -5.03 20.95 28.55
N ASP A 3 -3.93 21.36 27.95
CA ASP A 3 -3.94 22.31 26.85
C ASP A 3 -4.55 21.65 25.62
N LYS A 4 -5.51 22.34 24.99
CA LYS A 4 -6.22 21.84 23.81
C LYS A 4 -5.24 21.57 22.65
N SER A 5 -4.07 22.23 22.67
CA SER A 5 -2.96 22.02 21.75
C SER A 5 -2.32 20.62 21.87
N ASP A 6 -2.18 20.11 23.10
CA ASP A 6 -1.61 18.78 23.37
C ASP A 6 -2.54 17.68 22.86
N ILE A 7 -3.85 17.82 23.06
CA ILE A 7 -4.86 16.84 22.60
C ILE A 7 -4.88 16.74 21.07
N VAL A 8 -4.79 17.87 20.36
CA VAL A 8 -4.80 17.91 18.89
C VAL A 8 -3.50 17.32 18.33
N THR A 9 -2.35 17.68 18.89
CA THR A 9 -1.04 17.12 18.50
C THR A 9 -1.01 15.60 18.71
N ASN A 10 -1.59 15.12 19.80
CA ASN A 10 -1.68 13.69 20.11
C ASN A 10 -2.58 12.95 19.10
N ASN A 11 -3.68 13.57 18.65
CA ASN A 11 -4.56 13.00 17.63
C ASN A 11 -3.90 12.87 16.25
N HIS A 12 -3.15 13.88 15.79
CA HIS A 12 -2.45 13.83 14.50
C HIS A 12 -1.31 12.80 14.52
N ALA A 13 -0.55 12.73 15.62
CA ALA A 13 0.47 11.72 15.83
C ALA A 13 -0.13 10.30 15.85
N LEU A 14 -1.24 10.11 16.59
CA LEU A 14 -1.96 8.84 16.65
C LEU A 14 -2.48 8.42 15.27
N GLN A 15 -3.07 9.33 14.51
CA GLN A 15 -3.55 9.05 13.16
C GLN A 15 -2.41 8.60 12.24
N SER A 16 -1.27 9.29 12.26
CA SER A 16 -0.10 8.92 11.47
C SER A 16 0.42 7.52 11.81
N LEU A 17 0.49 7.19 13.11
CA LEU A 17 0.88 5.85 13.59
C LEU A 17 -0.11 4.77 13.14
N LEU A 18 -1.41 5.02 13.24
CA LEU A 18 -2.45 4.08 12.80
C LEU A 18 -2.40 3.87 11.28
N VAL A 19 -2.21 4.92 10.50
CA VAL A 19 -2.03 4.82 9.04
C VAL A 19 -0.82 3.96 8.73
N GLN A 20 0.31 4.23 9.37
CA GLN A 20 1.52 3.42 9.17
C GLN A 20 1.31 1.95 9.52
N GLN A 21 0.68 1.66 10.65
CA GLN A 21 0.40 0.29 11.06
C GLN A 21 -0.55 -0.41 10.07
N THR A 22 -1.55 0.33 9.57
CA THR A 22 -2.44 -0.14 8.50
C THR A 22 -1.66 -0.46 7.24
N LEU A 23 -0.73 0.39 6.81
CA LEU A 23 0.09 0.14 5.62
C LEU A 23 1.02 -1.07 5.80
N ASN A 24 1.52 -1.31 7.02
CA ASN A 24 2.32 -2.48 7.37
C ASN A 24 1.60 -3.83 7.18
N SER A 25 0.28 -3.82 6.98
CA SER A 25 -0.51 -5.00 6.60
C SER A 25 -0.12 -5.59 5.24
N TRP A 26 0.70 -4.90 4.44
CA TRP A 26 1.24 -5.40 3.17
C TRP A 26 1.87 -6.79 3.28
N ARG A 27 2.42 -7.14 4.46
CA ARG A 27 3.00 -8.47 4.73
C ARG A 27 1.98 -9.58 4.59
N PHE A 28 0.74 -9.34 5.04
CA PHE A 28 -0.34 -10.29 4.92
C PHE A 28 -0.75 -10.44 3.47
N PHE A 29 -0.96 -9.34 2.72
CA PHE A 29 -1.29 -9.42 1.30
C PHE A 29 -0.23 -10.17 0.49
N LEU A 30 1.05 -9.94 0.79
CA LEU A 30 2.15 -10.67 0.19
C LEU A 30 2.07 -12.17 0.53
N LEU A 31 1.88 -12.52 1.79
CA LEU A 31 1.74 -13.91 2.23
C LEU A 31 0.53 -14.60 1.55
N PHE A 32 -0.61 -13.93 1.47
CA PHE A 32 -1.83 -14.44 0.84
C PHE A 32 -1.72 -14.59 -0.67
N SER A 33 -0.77 -13.93 -1.32
CA SER A 33 -0.48 -14.14 -2.75
C SER A 33 0.37 -15.38 -3.03
N ALA A 34 1.02 -15.95 -2.01
CA ALA A 34 1.95 -17.07 -2.18
C ALA A 34 1.27 -18.36 -2.66
N PRO A 35 0.11 -18.81 -2.12
CA PRO A 35 -0.52 -20.05 -2.58
C PRO A 35 -0.92 -20.03 -4.07
N PRO A 36 -1.62 -18.98 -4.58
CA PRO A 36 -1.88 -18.85 -6.02
C PRO A 36 -0.60 -18.84 -6.86
N MET A 37 0.46 -18.17 -6.40
CA MET A 37 1.73 -18.11 -7.12
C MET A 37 2.42 -19.48 -7.20
N VAL A 38 2.48 -20.22 -6.10
CA VAL A 38 3.06 -21.57 -6.06
C VAL A 38 2.27 -22.49 -7.00
N TRP A 39 0.94 -22.41 -6.96
CA TRP A 39 0.08 -23.18 -7.86
C TRP A 39 0.36 -22.87 -9.34
N VAL A 40 0.49 -21.59 -9.71
CA VAL A 40 0.86 -21.14 -11.06
C VAL A 40 2.20 -21.68 -11.56
N ILE A 41 3.19 -21.82 -10.66
CA ILE A 41 4.53 -22.28 -11.01
C ILE A 41 4.55 -23.80 -11.23
N PHE A 42 3.89 -24.56 -10.35
CA PHE A 42 4.08 -26.01 -10.27
C PHE A 42 2.92 -26.85 -10.84
N ALA A 43 1.68 -26.34 -10.83
CA ALA A 43 0.49 -27.14 -11.10
C ALA A 43 -0.39 -26.60 -12.23
N ALA A 44 -0.33 -25.30 -12.51
CA ALA A 44 -1.25 -24.68 -13.47
C ALA A 44 -0.96 -25.10 -14.93
N PRO A 45 -1.99 -25.50 -15.69
CA PRO A 45 -1.86 -25.73 -17.13
C PRO A 45 -1.50 -24.42 -17.85
N VAL A 46 -0.93 -24.53 -19.06
CA VAL A 46 -0.61 -23.35 -19.88
C VAL A 46 -1.90 -22.85 -20.53
N ASP A 47 -2.61 -21.98 -19.83
CA ASP A 47 -3.87 -21.39 -20.29
C ASP A 47 -3.98 -19.88 -19.95
N LEU A 48 -5.11 -19.28 -20.32
CA LEU A 48 -5.39 -17.86 -20.07
C LEU A 48 -5.51 -17.56 -18.57
N LEU A 49 -6.03 -18.50 -17.77
CA LEU A 49 -6.19 -18.32 -16.32
C LEU A 49 -4.84 -18.24 -15.63
N ARG A 50 -3.87 -19.06 -16.03
CA ARG A 50 -2.49 -18.99 -15.53
C ARG A 50 -1.87 -17.62 -15.78
N VAL A 51 -2.03 -17.07 -16.99
CA VAL A 51 -1.53 -15.72 -17.32
C VAL A 51 -2.21 -14.66 -16.44
N LEU A 52 -3.54 -14.75 -16.28
CA LEU A 52 -4.31 -13.82 -15.46
C LEU A 52 -3.90 -13.87 -13.99
N ILE A 53 -3.75 -15.06 -13.40
CA ILE A 53 -3.32 -15.24 -12.00
C ILE A 53 -1.90 -14.72 -11.82
N THR A 54 -0.99 -15.01 -12.76
CA THR A 54 0.39 -14.47 -12.74
C THR A 54 0.39 -12.95 -12.72
N LEU A 55 -0.42 -12.32 -13.58
CA LEU A 55 -0.55 -10.87 -13.65
C LEU A 55 -1.11 -10.29 -12.34
N LEU A 56 -2.15 -10.93 -11.77
CA LEU A 56 -2.73 -10.53 -10.49
C LEU A 56 -1.73 -10.65 -9.34
N CYS A 57 -0.93 -11.72 -9.28
CA CYS A 57 0.18 -11.85 -8.33
C CYS A 57 1.17 -10.68 -8.46
N GLY A 58 1.57 -10.34 -9.69
CA GLY A 58 2.44 -9.20 -9.96
C GLY A 58 1.85 -7.86 -9.49
N ILE A 59 0.55 -7.64 -9.73
CA ILE A 59 -0.16 -6.43 -9.25
C ILE A 59 -0.19 -6.38 -7.72
N VAL A 60 -0.47 -7.51 -7.05
CA VAL A 60 -0.47 -7.59 -5.58
C VAL A 60 0.93 -7.32 -5.03
N TRP A 61 1.98 -7.91 -5.59
CA TRP A 61 3.36 -7.68 -5.18
C TRP A 61 3.80 -6.24 -5.37
N PHE A 62 3.50 -5.64 -6.52
CA PHE A 62 3.76 -4.22 -6.76
C PHE A 62 3.01 -3.34 -5.75
N GLY A 63 1.74 -3.67 -5.47
CA GLY A 63 0.95 -3.02 -4.44
C GLY A 63 1.62 -3.11 -3.06
N CYS A 64 2.07 -4.30 -2.67
CA CYS A 64 2.74 -4.55 -1.39
C CYS A 64 4.04 -3.77 -1.26
N TRP A 65 4.86 -3.76 -2.30
CA TRP A 65 6.08 -2.95 -2.35
C TRP A 65 5.78 -1.45 -2.18
N ARG A 66 4.74 -0.96 -2.88
CA ARG A 66 4.33 0.45 -2.78
C ARG A 66 3.87 0.80 -1.36
N LEU A 67 3.10 -0.08 -0.70
CA LEU A 67 2.64 0.10 0.68
C LEU A 67 3.78 0.07 1.70
N TRP A 68 4.72 -0.86 1.53
CA TRP A 68 5.93 -0.92 2.36
C TRP A 68 6.72 0.38 2.29
N LEU A 69 6.87 0.93 1.08
CA LEU A 69 7.59 2.17 0.84
C LEU A 69 6.86 3.37 1.47
N ASP A 70 5.53 3.47 1.30
CA ASP A 70 4.73 4.53 1.94
C ASP A 70 4.82 4.46 3.47
N ALA A 71 4.74 3.26 4.06
CA ALA A 71 4.88 3.08 5.50
C ALA A 71 6.23 3.59 6.03
N ARG A 72 7.31 3.48 5.23
CA ARG A 72 8.63 4.02 5.58
C ARG A 72 8.72 5.53 5.39
N TYR A 73 8.15 6.07 4.32
CA TYR A 73 8.10 7.52 4.13
C TYR A 73 7.37 8.22 5.27
N PHE A 74 6.23 7.70 5.74
CA PHE A 74 5.53 8.29 6.88
C PHE A 74 6.26 8.17 8.24
N ARG A 75 7.38 7.42 8.34
CA ARG A 75 8.28 7.54 9.52
C ARG A 75 9.11 8.81 9.49
N LEU A 76 9.43 9.27 8.29
CA LEU A 76 10.37 10.36 8.06
C LEU A 76 9.63 11.68 7.86
N ILE A 77 8.39 11.65 7.36
CA ILE A 77 7.60 12.83 7.05
C ILE A 77 6.74 13.23 8.26
N ASN A 78 6.86 14.48 8.69
CA ASN A 78 5.99 15.15 9.65
C ASN A 78 5.40 16.43 9.00
N GLU A 79 4.58 17.19 9.73
CA GLU A 79 3.98 18.41 9.17
C GLU A 79 5.02 19.49 8.83
N GLU A 80 6.05 19.64 9.67
CA GLU A 80 7.11 20.65 9.51
C GLU A 80 7.96 20.42 8.25
N ASN A 81 8.25 19.16 7.93
CA ASN A 81 9.12 18.79 6.81
C ASN A 81 8.35 18.34 5.55
N ASN A 82 7.01 18.37 5.56
CA ASN A 82 6.17 17.87 4.47
C ASN A 82 6.49 18.52 3.11
N HIS A 83 6.82 19.82 3.09
CA HIS A 83 7.19 20.52 1.87
C HIS A 83 8.51 19.99 1.28
N GLN A 84 9.56 19.91 2.11
CA GLN A 84 10.87 19.38 1.70
C GLN A 84 10.78 17.92 1.26
N ALA A 85 10.00 17.10 1.98
CA ALA A 85 9.69 15.74 1.58
C ALA A 85 8.96 15.68 0.23
N GLY A 86 8.06 16.63 -0.04
CA GLY A 86 7.36 16.77 -1.31
C GLY A 86 8.30 17.05 -2.49
N GLU A 87 9.29 17.92 -2.30
CA GLU A 87 10.32 18.19 -3.30
C GLU A 87 11.19 16.96 -3.58
N ALA A 88 11.67 16.28 -2.53
CA ALA A 88 12.46 15.06 -2.68
C ALA A 88 11.65 13.96 -3.40
N LEU A 89 10.38 13.77 -3.01
CA LEU A 89 9.49 12.81 -3.66
C LEU A 89 9.17 13.20 -5.11
N CYS A 90 9.09 14.49 -5.43
CA CYS A 90 8.94 14.96 -6.80
C CYS A 90 10.15 14.57 -7.66
N VAL A 91 11.37 14.68 -7.13
CA VAL A 91 12.57 14.26 -7.85
C VAL A 91 12.57 12.75 -8.09
N ILE A 92 12.23 11.96 -7.07
CA ILE A 92 12.21 10.49 -7.16
C ILE A 92 11.16 9.99 -8.17
N TRP A 93 9.95 10.56 -8.13
CA TRP A 93 8.80 10.07 -8.89
C TRP A 93 8.45 10.89 -10.13
N GLN A 94 9.19 11.98 -10.38
CA GLN A 94 8.98 12.92 -11.49
C GLN A 94 7.53 13.41 -11.59
N ARG A 95 6.94 13.80 -10.44
CA ARG A 95 5.55 14.26 -10.35
C ARG A 95 5.45 15.55 -9.54
N ASP A 96 5.24 16.67 -10.23
CA ASP A 96 5.14 17.99 -9.60
C ASP A 96 4.00 18.12 -8.60
N ARG A 97 2.89 17.38 -8.82
CA ARG A 97 1.78 17.33 -7.86
C ARG A 97 2.23 16.92 -6.45
N LEU A 98 3.32 16.16 -6.31
CA LEU A 98 3.83 15.73 -5.01
C LEU A 98 4.41 16.86 -4.16
N LYS A 99 4.73 18.03 -4.74
CA LYS A 99 5.24 19.19 -3.99
C LYS A 99 4.16 19.85 -3.14
N THR A 100 2.93 19.90 -3.67
CA THR A 100 1.83 20.67 -3.06
C THR A 100 0.92 19.85 -2.16
N LEU A 101 1.11 18.53 -2.10
CA LEU A 101 0.26 17.66 -1.27
C LEU A 101 0.51 17.89 0.21
N SER A 102 -0.59 18.11 0.94
CA SER A 102 -0.63 18.07 2.39
C SER A 102 -0.37 16.64 2.92
N LEU A 103 0.05 16.54 4.19
CA LEU A 103 0.29 15.26 4.85
C LEU A 103 -0.96 14.36 4.83
N SER A 104 -2.14 14.94 5.07
CA SER A 104 -3.42 14.24 5.09
C SER A 104 -3.80 13.68 3.72
N GLU A 105 -3.60 14.43 2.63
CA GLU A 105 -3.83 13.95 1.27
C GLU A 105 -2.89 12.79 0.91
N ARG A 106 -1.62 12.84 1.35
CA ARG A 106 -0.67 11.73 1.17
C ARG A 106 -1.16 10.47 1.89
N GLN A 107 -1.58 10.60 3.15
CA GLN A 107 -2.11 9.50 3.95
C GLN A 107 -3.37 8.89 3.29
N GLN A 108 -4.30 9.72 2.83
CA GLN A 108 -5.49 9.26 2.10
C GLN A 108 -5.13 8.52 0.81
N GLY A 109 -4.13 9.02 0.06
CA GLY A 109 -3.61 8.36 -1.12
C GLY A 109 -3.04 6.97 -0.82
N ALA A 110 -2.25 6.85 0.25
CA ALA A 110 -1.69 5.58 0.69
C ALA A 110 -2.79 4.59 1.16
N LEU A 111 -3.80 5.07 1.88
CA LEU A 111 -4.94 4.24 2.27
C LEU A 111 -5.77 3.79 1.05
N LYS A 112 -5.92 4.62 0.02
CA LYS A 112 -6.55 4.23 -1.24
C LYS A 112 -5.75 3.11 -1.92
N GLN A 113 -4.42 3.21 -1.92
CA GLN A 113 -3.55 2.15 -2.42
C GLN A 113 -3.68 0.86 -1.58
N CYS A 114 -3.84 0.97 -0.26
CA CYS A 114 -4.05 -0.16 0.62
C CYS A 114 -5.35 -0.90 0.30
N ARG A 115 -6.46 -0.15 0.14
CA ARG A 115 -7.75 -0.73 -0.28
C ARG A 115 -7.66 -1.38 -1.65
N ARG A 116 -6.90 -0.79 -2.58
CA ARG A 116 -6.68 -1.36 -3.91
C ARG A 116 -5.89 -2.67 -3.84
N ALA A 117 -4.84 -2.74 -3.01
CA ALA A 117 -4.08 -3.98 -2.79
C ALA A 117 -4.96 -5.08 -2.16
N MET A 118 -5.79 -4.72 -1.18
CA MET A 118 -6.78 -5.63 -0.58
C MET A 118 -7.76 -6.16 -1.62
N PHE A 119 -8.33 -5.29 -2.46
CA PHE A 119 -9.23 -5.68 -3.54
C PHE A 119 -8.56 -6.65 -4.51
N PHE A 120 -7.35 -6.36 -4.99
CA PHE A 120 -6.64 -7.26 -5.91
C PHE A 120 -6.24 -8.58 -5.25
N THR A 121 -5.94 -8.58 -3.95
CA THR A 121 -5.69 -9.81 -3.20
C THR A 121 -6.95 -10.66 -3.16
N GLY A 122 -8.11 -10.07 -2.85
CA GLY A 122 -9.39 -10.77 -2.90
C GLY A 122 -9.74 -11.30 -4.29
N ALA A 123 -9.55 -10.48 -5.34
CA ALA A 123 -9.77 -10.88 -6.72
C ALA A 123 -8.86 -12.04 -7.15
N LEU A 124 -7.57 -12.02 -6.76
CA LEU A 124 -6.63 -13.10 -6.98
C LEU A 124 -7.14 -14.41 -6.38
N TRP A 125 -7.65 -14.38 -5.15
CA TRP A 125 -8.21 -15.55 -4.49
C TRP A 125 -9.46 -16.08 -5.21
N VAL A 126 -10.38 -15.20 -5.62
CA VAL A 126 -11.59 -15.61 -6.36
C VAL A 126 -11.21 -16.29 -7.68
N VAL A 127 -10.33 -15.67 -8.47
CA VAL A 127 -9.89 -16.23 -9.76
C VAL A 127 -9.16 -17.56 -9.56
N TRP A 128 -8.30 -17.65 -8.55
CA TRP A 128 -7.58 -18.88 -8.25
C TRP A 128 -8.52 -20.02 -7.84
N LEU A 129 -9.50 -19.76 -6.96
CA LEU A 129 -10.47 -20.77 -6.56
C LEU A 129 -11.33 -21.24 -7.73
N VAL A 130 -11.73 -20.34 -8.64
CA VAL A 130 -12.44 -20.72 -9.87
C VAL A 130 -11.57 -21.60 -10.77
N ALA A 131 -10.26 -21.36 -10.84
CA ALA A 131 -9.35 -22.18 -11.61
C ALA A 131 -9.09 -23.58 -11.02
N LEU A 132 -9.48 -23.81 -9.75
CA LEU A 132 -9.36 -25.12 -9.08
C LEU A 132 -10.64 -25.97 -9.20
N LEU A 133 -11.75 -25.38 -9.63
CA LEU A 133 -13.03 -26.08 -9.86
C LEU A 133 -13.05 -26.74 -11.24
#